data_AF-A0A935PZJ3-F1
#
_entry.id   AF-A0A935PZJ3-F1
#
_cell.length_a   1.000
_cell.length_b   1.000
_cell.length_c   1.000
_cell.angle_alpha   90.00
_cell.angle_beta   90.00
_cell.angle_gamma   90.00
#
_symmetry.space_group_name_H-M   'P 1'
#
loop_
_entity.id
_entity.type
_entity.pdbx_description
1 polymer ?
#
loop_
_entity_poly.entity_id
_entity_poly.type
_entity_poly.pdbx_seq_one_letter_code
_entity_poly.pdbx_strand_id
1 'polypeptide(L)'
;MATHRAILGVLQALKERLDLRLPALVGGSPKSVILGSQALTTAPTGENLGIYLHRMAVDPFARNRYLAPTDNHRQRRPELPVNLHILLIGWSTKNDSEISYLAAAMQIIGSALTLDVSHLGTADSGWDEREVVQVLPEEMSTEDLMRLWDSLPGDYRLSSPYLIKTVRLAPDEERAEAPLVRTIVLPTGTTGQPRVEGKE
;
A
#
# COMPACT_ATOMS: atom_id res chain seq x y z
N MET A 1 6.89 -12.30 5.10
CA MET A 1 5.76 -11.36 4.94
C MET A 1 6.28 -9.94 4.96
N ALA A 2 5.66 -9.04 4.21
CA ALA A 2 6.03 -7.63 4.16
C ALA A 2 5.99 -6.98 5.55
N THR A 3 7.12 -6.40 5.96
CA THR A 3 7.28 -5.65 7.21
C THR A 3 6.90 -4.17 7.00
N HIS A 4 7.07 -3.31 8.02
CA HIS A 4 6.89 -1.86 7.84
C HIS A 4 7.72 -1.27 6.69
N ARG A 5 8.84 -1.91 6.32
CA ARG A 5 9.71 -1.50 5.20
C ARG A 5 9.07 -1.70 3.84
N ALA A 6 8.06 -2.55 3.75
CA ALA A 6 7.29 -2.81 2.53
C ALA A 6 6.67 -1.55 1.94
N ILE A 7 6.15 -0.64 2.77
CA ILE A 7 5.54 0.62 2.30
C ILE A 7 6.58 1.46 1.56
N LEU A 8 7.75 1.66 2.16
CA LEU A 8 8.84 2.41 1.54
C LEU A 8 9.37 1.69 0.30
N GLY A 9 9.46 0.35 0.34
CA GLY A 9 9.86 -0.47 -0.80
C GLY A 9 8.94 -0.32 -2.00
N VAL A 10 7.63 -0.23 -1.80
CA VAL A 10 6.65 0.00 -2.87
C VAL A 10 6.85 1.38 -3.51
N LEU A 11 7.04 2.43 -2.70
CA LEU A 11 7.32 3.77 -3.21
C LEU A 11 8.66 3.82 -3.96
N GLN A 12 9.67 3.10 -3.48
CA GLN A 12 10.96 3.01 -4.13
C GLN A 12 10.88 2.24 -5.47
N ALA A 13 10.14 1.14 -5.51
CA ALA A 13 9.89 0.40 -6.76
C ALA A 13 9.17 1.26 -7.80
N LEU A 14 8.17 2.05 -7.37
CA LEU A 14 7.50 3.01 -8.26
C LEU A 14 8.47 4.09 -8.77
N LYS A 15 9.30 4.66 -7.87
CA LYS A 15 10.33 5.63 -8.22
C LYS A 15 11.31 5.07 -9.24
N GLU A 16 11.84 3.86 -9.03
CA GLU A 16 12.79 3.20 -9.93
C GLU A 16 12.16 2.92 -11.30
N ARG A 17 10.89 2.48 -11.33
CA ARG A 17 10.13 2.28 -12.56
C ARG A 17 9.97 3.57 -13.37
N LEU A 18 9.68 4.68 -12.70
CA LEU A 18 9.55 5.99 -13.32
C LEU A 18 10.92 6.50 -13.81
N ASP A 19 11.97 6.39 -13.01
CA ASP A 19 13.34 6.77 -13.39
C ASP A 19 13.84 6.02 -14.63
N LEU A 20 13.48 4.74 -14.76
CA LEU A 20 13.87 3.93 -15.91
C LEU A 20 13.17 4.35 -17.21
N ARG A 21 11.91 4.82 -17.12
CA ARG A 21 11.04 5.04 -18.29
C ARG A 21 10.90 6.50 -18.69
N LEU A 22 11.01 7.43 -17.75
CA LEU A 22 10.85 8.87 -18.00
C LEU A 22 11.87 9.43 -19.03
N PRO A 23 13.18 9.13 -18.94
CA PRO A 23 14.16 9.67 -19.89
C PRO A 23 13.86 9.27 -21.35
N ALA A 24 13.29 8.08 -21.55
CA ALA A 24 12.96 7.57 -22.88
C ALA A 24 11.75 8.26 -23.52
N LEU A 25 10.88 8.89 -22.72
CA LEU A 25 9.65 9.54 -23.20
C LEU A 25 9.80 11.05 -23.35
N VAL A 26 10.40 11.73 -22.37
CA VAL A 26 10.44 13.20 -22.33
C VAL A 26 11.75 13.76 -22.88
N GLY A 27 12.81 12.94 -22.92
CA GLY A 27 14.17 13.43 -23.12
C GLY A 27 14.67 14.19 -21.88
N GLY A 28 16.00 14.26 -21.72
CA GLY A 28 16.64 14.77 -20.51
C GLY A 28 16.70 13.72 -19.39
N SER A 29 17.10 14.15 -18.19
CA SER A 29 17.26 13.28 -17.02
C SER A 29 16.42 13.76 -15.82
N PRO A 30 15.07 13.83 -15.96
CA PRO A 30 14.22 14.10 -14.81
C PRO A 30 14.41 12.99 -13.78
N LYS A 31 14.56 13.36 -12.52
CA LYS A 31 14.69 12.40 -11.41
C LYS A 31 13.39 12.30 -10.64
N SER A 32 12.94 11.09 -10.39
CA SER A 32 11.82 10.81 -9.51
C SER A 32 12.31 10.87 -8.07
N VAL A 33 11.61 11.61 -7.21
CA VAL A 33 12.00 11.81 -5.81
C VAL A 33 10.81 11.52 -4.91
N ILE A 34 11.03 10.71 -3.87
CA ILE A 34 10.01 10.50 -2.82
C ILE A 34 10.05 11.70 -1.89
N LEU A 35 8.93 12.40 -1.77
CA LEU A 35 8.80 13.62 -1.00
C LEU A 35 8.20 13.30 0.38
N GLY A 36 8.92 13.69 1.43
CA GLY A 36 8.34 13.81 2.77
C GLY A 36 7.79 15.22 3.01
N SER A 37 7.05 15.42 4.09
CA SER A 37 6.45 16.73 4.43
C SER A 37 7.48 17.87 4.52
N GLN A 38 8.69 17.58 4.99
CA GLN A 38 9.79 18.56 5.05
C GLN A 38 10.50 18.78 3.70
N ALA A 39 10.38 17.86 2.75
CA ALA A 39 10.96 18.05 1.43
C ALA A 39 10.14 19.03 0.58
N LEU A 40 8.84 19.14 0.86
CA LEU A 40 7.94 20.09 0.19
C LEU A 40 8.31 21.55 0.50
N THR A 41 8.76 21.86 1.72
CA THR A 41 9.14 23.23 2.12
C THR A 41 10.41 23.72 1.42
N THR A 42 11.39 22.83 1.23
CA THR A 42 12.74 23.23 0.79
C THR A 42 12.86 23.33 -0.73
N ALA A 43 11.86 22.80 -1.46
CA ALA A 43 11.87 22.62 -2.91
C ALA A 43 13.04 21.74 -3.41
N PRO A 44 12.80 20.56 -4.01
CA PRO A 44 13.88 19.79 -4.60
C PRO A 44 14.58 20.59 -5.72
N THR A 45 15.91 20.57 -5.70
CA THR A 45 16.73 21.28 -6.70
C THR A 45 16.66 20.58 -8.05
N GLY A 46 16.32 21.31 -9.11
CA GLY A 46 16.32 20.82 -10.50
C GLY A 46 14.97 20.35 -11.03
N GLU A 47 15.00 19.68 -12.18
CA GLU A 47 13.84 19.06 -12.85
C GLU A 47 13.57 17.68 -12.24
N ASN A 48 12.49 17.57 -11.47
CA ASN A 48 12.15 16.37 -10.71
C ASN A 48 10.66 16.01 -10.85
N LEU A 49 10.35 14.72 -10.69
CA LEU A 49 8.98 14.25 -10.48
C LEU A 49 8.83 13.83 -9.02
N GLY A 50 8.03 14.56 -8.28
CA GLY A 50 7.76 14.29 -6.86
C GLY A 50 6.71 13.19 -6.68
N ILE A 51 6.97 12.26 -5.77
CA ILE A 51 6.00 11.27 -5.28
C ILE A 51 5.71 11.59 -3.82
N TYR A 52 4.53 12.14 -3.52
CA TYR A 52 4.13 12.53 -2.17
C TYR A 52 3.04 11.60 -1.61
N LEU A 53 3.29 10.97 -0.47
CA LEU A 53 2.29 10.14 0.22
C LEU A 53 1.48 11.02 1.18
N HIS A 54 0.26 11.39 0.78
CA HIS A 54 -0.57 12.30 1.58
C HIS A 54 -1.52 11.58 2.55
N ARG A 55 -1.85 10.30 2.28
CA ARG A 55 -2.74 9.52 3.14
C ARG A 55 -2.43 8.03 3.06
N MET A 56 -2.48 7.37 4.22
CA MET A 56 -2.48 5.91 4.34
C MET A 56 -3.79 5.49 4.99
N ALA A 57 -4.49 4.50 4.42
CA ALA A 57 -5.77 4.03 4.94
C ALA A 57 -5.84 2.51 4.87
N VAL A 58 -6.47 1.88 5.86
CA VAL A 58 -6.75 0.44 5.82
C VAL A 58 -7.84 0.18 4.79
N ASP A 59 -7.63 -0.78 3.88
CA ASP A 59 -8.61 -1.16 2.88
C ASP A 59 -9.87 -1.73 3.55
N PRO A 60 -11.05 -1.09 3.41
CA PRO A 60 -12.27 -1.59 4.03
C PRO A 60 -12.77 -2.90 3.41
N PHE A 61 -12.42 -3.19 2.14
CA PHE A 61 -12.93 -4.36 1.40
C PHE A 61 -12.09 -5.61 1.58
N ALA A 62 -10.83 -5.47 2.00
CA ALA A 62 -9.94 -6.58 2.31
C ALA A 62 -9.91 -6.92 3.81
N ARG A 63 -10.75 -6.27 4.61
CA ARG A 63 -10.95 -6.62 6.03
C ARG A 63 -11.39 -8.08 6.13
N ASN A 64 -10.74 -8.86 7.00
CA ASN A 64 -11.04 -10.27 7.26
C ASN A 64 -10.48 -11.29 6.25
N ARG A 65 -9.54 -10.88 5.38
CA ARG A 65 -8.68 -11.87 4.72
C ARG A 65 -7.66 -12.38 5.73
N TYR A 66 -7.46 -13.68 5.72
CA TYR A 66 -6.48 -14.35 6.56
C TYR A 66 -5.40 -14.93 5.66
N LEU A 67 -4.17 -14.79 6.11
CA LEU A 67 -3.03 -15.45 5.48
C LEU A 67 -3.19 -16.95 5.62
N ALA A 68 -2.90 -17.68 4.55
CA ALA A 68 -2.88 -19.14 4.59
C ALA A 68 -1.87 -19.58 5.67
N PRO A 69 -2.23 -20.55 6.53
CA PRO A 69 -1.28 -21.09 7.50
C PRO A 69 -0.05 -21.63 6.76
N THR A 70 1.14 -21.19 7.16
CA THR A 70 2.41 -21.72 6.63
C THR A 70 2.67 -23.15 7.09
N ASP A 71 1.93 -23.61 8.10
CA ASP A 71 1.97 -24.95 8.70
C ASP A 71 0.57 -25.29 9.25
N ASN A 72 0.16 -26.57 9.21
CA ASN A 72 -1.15 -27.04 9.66
C ASN A 72 -1.44 -26.75 11.14
N HIS A 73 -0.41 -26.45 11.92
CA HIS A 73 -0.49 -26.14 13.35
C HIS A 73 -0.49 -24.64 13.67
N ARG A 74 -0.45 -23.75 12.67
CA ARG A 74 -0.42 -22.30 12.88
C ARG A 74 -1.79 -21.67 12.73
N GLN A 75 -2.15 -20.80 13.68
CA GLN A 75 -3.33 -19.95 13.59
C GLN A 75 -3.29 -19.12 12.30
N ARG A 76 -4.42 -19.03 11.61
CA ARG A 76 -4.62 -18.09 10.50
C ARG A 76 -4.30 -16.67 10.97
N ARG A 77 -3.35 -16.02 10.31
CA ARG A 77 -2.89 -14.68 10.70
C ARG A 77 -3.74 -13.62 9.99
N PRO A 78 -4.30 -12.63 10.69
CA PRO A 78 -4.97 -11.51 10.04
C PRO A 78 -3.93 -10.67 9.28
N GLU A 79 -4.19 -10.36 8.01
CA GLU A 79 -3.40 -9.37 7.26
C GLU A 79 -4.00 -7.97 7.48
N LEU A 80 -3.14 -6.95 7.54
CA LEU A 80 -3.57 -5.56 7.52
C LEU A 80 -3.40 -5.01 6.09
N PRO A 81 -4.47 -4.99 5.27
CA PRO A 81 -4.41 -4.42 3.94
C PRO A 81 -4.39 -2.89 4.03
N VAL A 82 -3.37 -2.27 3.44
CA VAL A 82 -3.18 -0.82 3.43
C VAL A 82 -3.22 -0.30 1.99
N ASN A 83 -3.97 0.78 1.83
CA ASN A 83 -4.06 1.60 0.63
C ASN A 83 -3.19 2.84 0.83
N LEU A 84 -2.32 3.13 -0.13
CA LEU A 84 -1.46 4.32 -0.12
C LEU A 84 -1.99 5.30 -1.16
N HIS A 85 -2.38 6.49 -0.71
CA HIS A 85 -2.85 7.56 -1.58
C HIS A 85 -1.69 8.51 -1.83
N ILE A 86 -1.20 8.52 -3.06
CA ILE A 86 -0.04 9.30 -3.47
C ILE A 86 -0.47 10.45 -4.39
N LEU A 87 0.34 11.49 -4.41
CA LEU A 87 0.22 12.61 -5.32
C LEU A 87 1.52 12.69 -6.12
N LEU A 88 1.41 12.59 -7.44
CA LEU A 88 2.53 12.89 -8.34
C LEU A 88 2.56 14.39 -8.57
N ILE A 89 3.73 15.00 -8.41
CA ILE A 89 3.92 16.45 -8.50
C ILE A 89 5.00 16.73 -9.53
N GLY A 90 4.68 17.49 -10.57
CA GLY A 90 5.68 17.99 -11.51
C GLY A 90 6.53 19.07 -10.84
N TRP A 91 7.85 18.91 -10.81
CA TRP A 91 8.76 19.93 -10.30
C TRP A 91 9.71 20.36 -11.40
N SER A 92 9.51 21.55 -11.94
CA SER A 92 10.33 22.08 -13.04
C SER A 92 10.45 23.59 -12.95
N THR A 93 11.54 24.13 -13.51
CA THR A 93 11.71 25.57 -13.74
C THR A 93 11.17 26.01 -15.11
N LYS A 94 10.93 25.06 -16.02
CA LYS A 94 10.31 25.27 -17.34
C LYS A 94 8.88 24.74 -17.33
N ASN A 95 7.93 25.57 -17.77
CA ASN A 95 6.49 25.24 -17.78
C ASN A 95 6.19 23.98 -18.62
N ASP A 96 6.75 23.88 -19.82
CA ASP A 96 6.46 22.75 -20.73
C ASP A 96 6.97 21.41 -20.19
N SER A 97 8.08 21.44 -19.45
CA SER A 97 8.69 20.25 -18.85
C SER A 97 7.84 19.68 -17.72
N GLU A 98 7.19 20.52 -16.90
CA GLU A 98 6.31 20.06 -15.82
C GLU A 98 5.15 19.22 -16.35
N ILE A 99 4.46 19.76 -17.38
CA ILE A 99 3.35 19.09 -18.06
C ILE A 99 3.83 17.80 -18.71
N SER A 100 4.98 17.83 -19.36
CA SER A 100 5.55 16.68 -20.05
C SER A 100 5.93 15.54 -19.09
N TYR A 101 6.53 15.86 -17.93
CA TYR A 101 6.87 14.85 -16.92
C TYR A 101 5.64 14.20 -16.32
N LEU A 102 4.62 15.00 -16.00
CA LEU A 102 3.38 14.47 -15.45
C LEU A 102 2.67 13.59 -16.49
N ALA A 103 2.54 14.05 -17.73
CA ALA A 103 1.92 13.29 -18.82
C ALA A 103 2.67 11.97 -19.09
N ALA A 104 4.00 11.98 -19.10
CA ALA A 104 4.80 10.78 -19.25
C ALA A 104 4.63 9.82 -18.06
N ALA A 105 4.59 10.33 -16.83
CA ALA A 105 4.31 9.51 -15.65
C ALA A 105 2.92 8.86 -15.73
N MET A 106 1.91 9.63 -16.16
CA MET A 106 0.56 9.12 -16.39
C MET A 106 0.55 8.03 -17.48
N GLN A 107 1.31 8.20 -18.55
CA GLN A 107 1.45 7.20 -19.61
C GLN A 107 2.18 5.93 -19.13
N ILE A 108 3.20 6.06 -18.27
CA ILE A 108 3.93 4.93 -17.70
C ILE A 108 3.05 4.10 -16.75
N ILE A 109 2.23 4.77 -15.94
CA ILE A 109 1.31 4.10 -15.01
C ILE A 109 0.10 3.53 -15.77
N GLY A 110 -0.41 4.26 -16.74
CA GLY A 110 -1.57 3.87 -17.53
C GLY A 110 -2.82 3.70 -16.66
N SER A 111 -3.61 2.67 -16.97
CA SER A 111 -4.82 2.34 -16.22
C SER A 111 -4.54 1.54 -14.94
N ALA A 112 -3.54 0.66 -14.96
CA ALA A 112 -3.15 -0.16 -13.83
C ALA A 112 -1.71 -0.66 -13.99
N LEU A 113 -0.77 -0.05 -13.25
CA LEU A 113 0.60 -0.53 -13.20
C LEU A 113 0.72 -1.58 -12.09
N THR A 114 1.13 -2.79 -12.45
CA THR A 114 1.43 -3.87 -11.51
C THR A 114 2.92 -3.87 -11.14
N LEU A 115 3.21 -3.84 -9.85
CA LEU A 115 4.53 -4.05 -9.26
C LEU A 115 4.55 -5.42 -8.59
N ASP A 116 5.47 -6.28 -9.04
CA ASP A 116 5.66 -7.63 -8.53
C ASP A 116 6.87 -7.74 -7.58
N VAL A 117 7.07 -8.92 -7.00
CA VAL A 117 8.18 -9.21 -6.09
C VAL A 117 9.56 -8.97 -6.70
N SER A 118 9.72 -9.06 -8.02
CA SER A 118 11.01 -8.75 -8.67
C SER A 118 11.43 -7.30 -8.45
N HIS A 119 10.45 -6.41 -8.27
CA HIS A 119 10.67 -5.00 -7.99
C HIS A 119 10.66 -4.70 -6.48
N LEU A 120 9.86 -5.44 -5.71
CA LEU A 120 9.62 -5.19 -4.28
C LEU A 120 10.63 -5.91 -3.35
N GLY A 121 11.15 -7.06 -3.78
CA GLY A 121 12.02 -7.95 -3.00
C GLY A 121 13.39 -7.36 -2.66
N THR A 122 13.83 -6.35 -3.41
CA THR A 122 15.09 -5.63 -3.13
C THR A 122 15.01 -4.82 -1.84
N ALA A 123 13.83 -4.30 -1.48
CA ALA A 123 13.64 -3.44 -0.31
C ALA A 123 13.22 -4.24 0.95
N ASP A 124 12.53 -5.36 0.77
CA ASP A 124 12.12 -6.24 1.87
C ASP A 124 12.14 -7.70 1.36
N SER A 125 12.88 -8.59 2.02
CA SER A 125 12.86 -10.02 1.68
C SER A 125 11.59 -10.73 2.16
N GLY A 126 10.71 -10.01 2.84
CA GLY A 126 9.47 -10.52 3.38
C GLY A 126 8.35 -10.74 2.36
N TRP A 127 8.40 -10.17 1.16
CA TRP A 127 7.31 -10.35 0.20
C TRP A 127 7.14 -11.82 -0.20
N ASP A 128 5.90 -12.31 -0.23
CA ASP A 128 5.59 -13.63 -0.79
C ASP A 128 5.59 -13.53 -2.32
N GLU A 129 6.08 -14.55 -3.04
CA GLU A 129 6.26 -14.57 -4.51
C GLU A 129 4.97 -14.26 -5.29
N ARG A 130 3.82 -14.40 -4.64
CA ARG A 130 2.48 -14.14 -5.21
C ARG A 130 1.93 -12.75 -4.89
N GLU A 131 2.64 -11.94 -4.10
CA GLU A 131 2.20 -10.59 -3.77
C GLU A 131 2.42 -9.64 -4.95
N VAL A 132 1.33 -8.99 -5.35
CA VAL A 132 1.31 -8.00 -6.43
C VAL A 132 0.65 -6.75 -5.89
N VAL A 133 1.26 -5.62 -6.17
CA VAL A 133 0.74 -4.29 -5.85
C VAL A 133 0.34 -3.60 -7.16
N GLN A 134 -0.80 -2.91 -7.16
CA GLN A 134 -1.33 -2.16 -8.28
C GLN A 134 -1.33 -0.67 -7.98
N VAL A 135 -0.90 0.14 -8.94
CA VAL A 135 -0.99 1.59 -8.93
C VAL A 135 -2.05 2.00 -9.94
N LEU A 136 -3.06 2.71 -9.47
CA LEU A 136 -4.27 3.07 -10.21
C LEU A 136 -4.47 4.60 -10.15
N PRO A 137 -5.00 5.25 -11.19
CA PRO A 137 -5.47 6.63 -11.08
C PRO A 137 -6.52 6.75 -9.97
N GLU A 138 -6.44 7.81 -9.17
CA GLU A 138 -7.42 8.12 -8.14
C GLU A 138 -8.32 9.27 -8.58
N GLU A 139 -9.62 9.16 -8.34
CA GLU A 139 -10.55 10.27 -8.54
C GLU A 139 -10.57 11.13 -7.28
N MET A 140 -10.05 12.36 -7.39
CA MET A 140 -10.14 13.38 -6.35
C MET A 140 -10.80 14.63 -6.94
N SER A 141 -11.70 15.25 -6.20
CA SER A 141 -12.33 16.49 -6.64
C SER A 141 -11.31 17.61 -6.69
N THR A 142 -11.51 18.60 -7.58
CA THR A 142 -10.66 19.78 -7.63
C THR A 142 -10.67 20.53 -6.31
N GLU A 143 -11.81 20.59 -5.61
CA GLU A 143 -11.92 21.21 -4.30
C GLU A 143 -11.04 20.52 -3.25
N ASP A 144 -11.07 19.18 -3.20
CA ASP A 144 -10.25 18.41 -2.27
C ASP A 144 -8.76 18.56 -2.58
N LEU A 145 -8.40 18.57 -3.87
CA LEU A 145 -7.01 18.80 -4.29
C LEU A 145 -6.53 20.20 -3.87
N MET A 146 -7.35 21.23 -4.05
CA MET A 146 -7.01 22.59 -3.62
C MET A 146 -6.88 22.67 -2.09
N ARG A 147 -7.81 22.07 -1.34
CA ARG A 147 -7.72 21.98 0.14
C ARG A 147 -6.49 21.22 0.62
N LEU A 148 -6.11 20.15 -0.10
CA LEU A 148 -4.88 19.43 0.19
C LEU A 148 -3.67 20.36 0.01
N TRP A 149 -3.60 21.10 -1.11
CA TRP A 149 -2.52 22.05 -1.34
C TRP A 149 -2.50 23.22 -0.35
N ASP A 150 -3.64 23.74 0.08
CA ASP A 150 -3.72 24.78 1.13
C ASP A 150 -3.13 24.32 2.46
N SER A 151 -3.16 23.02 2.74
CA SER A 151 -2.57 22.43 3.95
C SER A 151 -1.07 22.16 3.83
N LEU A 152 -0.53 22.13 2.60
CA LEU A 152 0.87 21.84 2.34
C LEU A 152 1.69 23.13 2.30
N PRO A 153 2.97 23.07 2.70
CA PRO A 153 3.85 24.21 2.57
C PRO A 153 4.25 24.39 1.10
N GLY A 154 3.78 25.47 0.47
CA GLY A 154 4.19 25.90 -0.87
C GLY A 154 3.03 26.36 -1.75
N ASP A 155 3.36 26.89 -2.91
CA ASP A 155 2.36 27.25 -3.91
C ASP A 155 1.80 25.99 -4.59
N TYR A 156 0.57 26.10 -5.09
CA TYR A 156 -0.07 25.06 -5.89
C TYR A 156 0.81 24.67 -7.09
N ARG A 157 1.04 23.37 -7.28
CA ARG A 157 1.77 22.81 -8.42
C ARG A 157 0.91 21.81 -9.19
N LEU A 158 1.25 21.61 -10.45
CA LEU A 158 0.56 20.62 -11.28
C LEU A 158 0.77 19.24 -10.68
N SER A 159 -0.34 18.57 -10.38
CA SER A 159 -0.31 17.31 -9.65
C SER A 159 -1.42 16.36 -10.10
N SER A 160 -1.17 15.07 -9.95
CA SER A 160 -2.10 14.00 -10.32
C SER A 160 -2.17 12.94 -9.22
N PRO A 161 -3.36 12.63 -8.70
CA PRO A 161 -3.52 11.66 -7.62
C PRO A 161 -3.57 10.22 -8.11
N TYR A 162 -2.94 9.34 -7.34
CA TYR A 162 -2.87 7.92 -7.61
C TYR A 162 -3.05 7.12 -6.32
N LEU A 163 -3.58 5.92 -6.48
CA LEU A 163 -3.90 5.01 -5.42
C LEU A 163 -3.13 3.70 -5.61
N ILE A 164 -2.40 3.30 -4.58
CA ILE A 164 -1.68 2.04 -4.54
C ILE A 164 -2.47 1.04 -3.69
N LYS A 165 -2.86 -0.09 -4.31
CA LYS A 165 -3.64 -1.19 -3.69
C LYS A 165 -3.07 -2.55 -4.07
N THR A 166 -2.98 -3.56 -3.22
CA THR A 166 -3.18 -3.58 -1.77
C THR A 166 -1.84 -3.99 -1.16
N VAL A 167 -1.24 -3.13 -0.32
CA VAL A 167 -0.03 -3.48 0.42
C VAL A 167 -0.45 -4.27 1.66
N ARG A 168 0.09 -5.47 1.84
CA ARG A 168 -0.28 -6.35 2.96
C ARG A 168 0.78 -6.26 4.04
N LEU A 169 0.42 -5.72 5.19
CA LEU A 169 1.32 -5.68 6.35
C LEU A 169 1.03 -6.85 7.29
N ALA A 170 2.08 -7.52 7.72
CA ALA A 170 1.99 -8.49 8.80
C ALA A 170 1.88 -7.77 10.16
N PRO A 171 1.07 -8.30 11.10
CA PRO A 171 1.05 -7.82 12.47
C PRO A 171 2.39 -8.05 13.16
N ASP A 172 2.76 -7.15 14.08
CA ASP A 172 3.89 -7.37 14.98
C ASP A 172 3.52 -8.45 16.00
N GLU A 173 4.26 -9.57 16.01
CA GLU A 173 3.96 -10.69 16.88
C GLU A 173 4.71 -10.56 18.20
N GLU A 174 4.02 -10.17 19.28
CA GLU A 174 4.46 -10.55 20.61
C GLU A 174 4.17 -12.05 20.76
N ARG A 175 5.23 -12.87 20.72
CA ARG A 175 5.12 -14.33 20.68
C ARG A 175 4.53 -14.87 21.99
N ALA A 176 3.21 -14.94 22.07
CA ALA A 176 2.51 -15.76 23.05
C ALA A 176 2.29 -17.17 22.47
N GLU A 177 3.33 -18.00 22.51
CA GLU A 177 3.16 -19.44 22.31
C GLU A 177 2.38 -20.00 23.50
N ALA A 178 1.06 -20.06 23.40
CA ALA A 178 0.27 -20.86 24.31
C ALA A 178 0.57 -22.36 24.05
N PRO A 179 0.66 -23.19 25.09
CA PRO A 179 0.97 -24.62 24.91
C PRO A 179 -0.12 -25.31 24.07
N LEU A 180 0.30 -26.30 23.28
CA LEU A 180 -0.57 -27.11 22.43
C LEU A 180 -1.73 -27.71 23.24
N VAL A 181 -2.96 -27.59 22.74
CA VAL A 181 -4.14 -28.25 23.34
C VAL A 181 -3.96 -29.76 23.23
N ARG A 182 -3.82 -30.44 24.37
CA ARG A 182 -3.60 -31.90 24.44
C ARG A 182 -4.89 -32.71 24.61
N THR A 183 -5.97 -32.10 25.07
CA THR A 183 -7.20 -32.82 25.42
C THR A 183 -8.42 -31.99 25.12
N ILE A 184 -9.39 -32.60 24.43
CA ILE A 184 -10.73 -32.04 24.21
C ILE A 184 -11.68 -32.84 25.10
N VAL A 185 -12.35 -32.17 26.04
CA VAL A 185 -13.42 -32.79 26.84
C VAL A 185 -14.74 -32.45 26.17
N LEU A 186 -15.37 -33.45 25.57
CA LEU A 186 -16.72 -33.32 24.99
C LEU A 186 -17.74 -33.51 26.12
N PRO A 187 -18.71 -32.60 26.30
CA PRO A 187 -19.79 -32.82 27.24
C PRO A 187 -20.64 -34.01 26.76
N THR A 188 -20.59 -35.12 27.46
CA THR A 188 -21.53 -36.22 27.24
C THR A 188 -22.89 -35.76 27.78
N GLY A 189 -23.81 -35.43 26.88
CA GLY A 189 -25.16 -35.01 27.27
C GLY A 189 -25.84 -36.09 28.11
N THR A 190 -26.29 -35.73 29.31
CA THR A 190 -27.15 -36.58 30.13
C THR A 190 -28.49 -36.73 29.40
N THR A 191 -28.73 -37.88 28.78
CA THR A 191 -30.07 -38.21 28.26
C THR A 191 -31.02 -38.24 29.47
N GLY A 192 -32.01 -37.36 29.47
CA GLY A 192 -32.99 -37.24 30.55
C GLY A 192 -33.62 -38.60 30.88
N GLN A 193 -33.70 -38.92 32.17
CA GLN A 193 -34.41 -40.11 32.63
C GLN A 193 -35.86 -40.09 32.12
N PRO A 194 -36.41 -41.23 31.65
CA PRO A 194 -37.81 -41.29 31.29
C PRO A 194 -38.67 -41.10 32.55
N ARG A 195 -39.54 -40.08 32.51
CA ARG A 195 -40.55 -39.84 33.53
C ARG A 195 -41.54 -41.01 33.52
N VAL A 196 -41.46 -41.88 34.51
CA VAL A 196 -42.43 -42.95 34.73
C VAL A 196 -43.76 -42.31 35.13
N GLU A 197 -44.75 -42.38 34.23
CA GLU A 197 -46.15 -42.10 34.57
C GLU A 197 -46.66 -43.18 35.53
N GLY A 198 -46.76 -42.83 36.82
CA GLY A 198 -47.52 -43.59 37.80
C GLY A 198 -48.98 -43.19 37.74
N LYS A 199 -49.83 -44.10 37.25
CA LYS A 199 -51.28 -44.12 37.49
C LYS A 199 -51.54 -44.41 38.98
N GLU A 200 -52.33 -43.57 39.63
CA GLU A 200 -53.56 -43.92 40.37
C GLU A 200 -54.30 -42.65 40.81
#